data_AF-A0A2V9N5K7-F1
#
_entry.id   AF-A0A2V9N5K7-F1
#
_cell.length_a   1.000
_cell.length_b   1.000
_cell.length_c   1.000
_cell.angle_alpha   90.00
_cell.angle_beta   90.00
_cell.angle_gamma   90.00
#
_symmetry.space_group_name_H-M   'P 1'
#
loop_
_entity.id
_entity.type
_entity.pdbx_description
1 polymer ?
#
loop_
_entity_poly.entity_id
_entity_poly.type
_entity_poly.pdbx_seq_one_letter_code
_entity_poly.pdbx_strand_id
1 'polypeptide(L)'
;MIPRNLAVTVAILCSLTLGMSLYLWQLRHREAANGPTMVVPQHVAAPASEQHEKVTMVIARDDTSTLHSQYISIPAFTNPQQRAEEILRQLLNIYQQKDSLHPLAATAEIRDVYLVDPGMAVIDVNSALVDGQTSGILAEEMTL
;
A
#
# COMPACT_ATOMS: atom_id res chain seq x y z
N MET A 1 21.33 18.85 -48.99
CA MET A 1 21.95 17.52 -48.89
C MET A 1 22.27 17.28 -47.43
N ILE A 2 21.57 16.36 -46.75
CA ILE A 2 21.83 16.08 -45.33
C ILE A 2 23.21 15.40 -45.25
N PRO A 3 24.15 15.92 -44.44
CA PRO A 3 25.47 15.32 -44.31
C PRO A 3 25.32 13.87 -43.82
N ARG A 4 25.94 12.93 -44.54
CA ARG A 4 25.81 11.48 -44.29
C ARG A 4 26.00 11.10 -42.82
N ASN A 5 26.92 11.77 -42.13
CA ASN A 5 27.23 11.51 -40.73
C ASN A 5 26.06 11.86 -39.80
N LEU A 6 25.33 12.96 -40.07
CA LEU A 6 24.17 13.38 -39.29
C LEU A 6 23.00 12.41 -39.49
N ALA A 7 22.78 11.96 -40.72
CA ALA A 7 21.78 10.94 -41.02
C ALA A 7 22.07 9.61 -40.28
N VAL A 8 23.35 9.21 -40.21
CA VAL A 8 23.77 7.99 -39.50
C VAL A 8 23.58 8.14 -37.99
N THR A 9 23.98 9.27 -37.38
CA THR A 9 23.81 9.47 -35.93
C THR A 9 22.34 9.52 -35.53
N VAL A 10 21.48 10.16 -36.33
CA VAL A 10 20.03 10.21 -36.06
C VAL A 10 19.41 8.82 -36.21
N ALA A 11 19.81 8.05 -37.21
CA ALA A 11 19.32 6.67 -37.38
C ALA A 11 19.71 5.77 -36.20
N ILE A 12 20.92 5.93 -35.68
CA ILE A 12 21.38 5.19 -34.49
C ILE A 12 20.58 5.61 -33.26
N LEU A 13 20.40 6.91 -33.03
CA LEU A 13 19.67 7.41 -31.86
C LEU A 13 18.21 6.94 -31.88
N CYS A 14 17.52 7.03 -33.02
CA CYS A 14 16.16 6.54 -33.19
C CYS A 14 16.06 5.04 -32.94
N SER A 15 17.01 4.25 -33.45
CA SER A 15 17.04 2.80 -33.20
C SER A 15 17.18 2.48 -31.71
N LEU A 16 18.03 3.23 -30.99
CA LEU A 16 18.29 3.03 -29.57
C LEU A 16 17.07 3.37 -28.72
N THR A 17 16.39 4.49 -29.01
CA THR A 17 15.15 4.89 -28.32
C THR A 17 14.00 3.92 -28.59
N LEU A 18 13.87 3.43 -29.83
CA LEU A 18 12.85 2.43 -30.18
C LEU A 18 13.11 1.09 -29.48
N GLY A 19 14.38 0.67 -29.42
CA GLY A 19 14.78 -0.52 -28.67
C GLY A 19 14.45 -0.43 -27.19
N MET A 20 14.76 0.69 -26.55
CA MET A 20 14.44 0.94 -25.13
C MET A 20 12.92 0.93 -24.88
N SER A 21 12.14 1.57 -25.77
CA SER A 21 10.68 1.60 -25.67
C SER A 21 10.06 0.20 -25.82
N LEU A 22 10.55 -0.59 -26.79
CA LEU A 22 10.12 -1.99 -26.97
C LEU A 22 10.49 -2.85 -25.76
N TYR A 23 11.68 -2.65 -25.20
CA TYR A 23 12.14 -3.37 -24.02
C TYR A 23 11.25 -3.09 -22.79
N LEU A 24 10.97 -1.82 -22.50
CA LEU A 24 10.07 -1.43 -21.41
C LEU A 24 8.64 -1.94 -21.64
N TRP A 25 8.16 -1.92 -22.88
CA TRP A 25 6.84 -2.44 -23.21
C TRP A 25 6.77 -3.96 -23.01
N GLN A 26 7.82 -4.71 -23.40
CA GLN A 26 7.92 -6.14 -23.12
C GLN A 26 8.01 -6.44 -21.63
N LEU A 27 8.76 -5.63 -20.86
CA LEU A 27 8.85 -5.78 -19.40
C LEU A 27 7.49 -5.55 -18.75
N ARG A 28 6.80 -4.48 -19.14
CA ARG A 28 5.46 -4.16 -18.64
C ARG A 28 4.42 -5.21 -19.05
N HIS A 29 4.51 -5.77 -20.25
CA HIS A 29 3.65 -6.88 -20.65
C HIS A 29 4.00 -8.19 -19.94
N ARG A 30 5.27 -8.44 -19.61
CA ARG A 30 5.67 -9.59 -18.78
C ARG A 30 5.15 -9.43 -17.35
N GLU A 31 5.18 -8.24 -16.78
CA GLU A 31 4.59 -7.96 -15.46
C GLU A 31 3.06 -8.04 -15.48
N ALA A 32 2.40 -7.65 -16.58
CA ALA A 32 0.95 -7.79 -16.72
C ALA A 32 0.51 -9.24 -17.02
N ALA A 33 1.33 -10.03 -17.74
CA ALA A 33 1.09 -11.45 -17.98
C ALA A 33 1.44 -12.31 -16.74
N ASN A 34 2.46 -11.87 -15.99
CA ASN A 34 2.69 -12.27 -14.61
C ASN A 34 1.81 -11.41 -13.69
N GLY A 35 0.50 -11.34 -13.96
CA GLY A 35 -0.47 -10.81 -13.01
C GLY A 35 -0.17 -11.36 -11.62
N PRO A 36 -0.44 -10.59 -10.55
CA PRO A 36 0.14 -10.77 -9.22
C PRO A 36 0.18 -12.25 -8.92
N THR A 37 1.38 -12.83 -8.97
CA THR A 37 1.55 -14.26 -8.78
C THR A 37 1.00 -14.50 -7.38
N MET A 38 -0.21 -15.06 -7.30
CA MET A 38 -0.68 -15.67 -6.07
C MET A 38 0.42 -16.64 -5.73
N VAL A 39 1.18 -16.30 -4.69
CA VAL A 39 2.23 -17.12 -4.14
C VAL A 39 1.55 -18.44 -3.80
N VAL A 40 1.67 -19.41 -4.71
CA VAL A 40 1.32 -20.80 -4.42
C VAL A 40 2.28 -21.17 -3.31
N PRO A 41 1.81 -21.42 -2.08
CA PRO A 41 2.72 -21.72 -0.99
C PRO A 41 3.41 -23.04 -1.37
N GLN A 42 4.71 -22.96 -1.69
CA GLN A 42 5.55 -24.13 -1.68
C GLN A 42 5.38 -24.77 -0.30
N HIS A 43 4.96 -26.03 -0.30
CA HIS A 43 4.81 -26.83 0.91
C HIS A 43 6.17 -26.98 1.59
N VAL A 44 6.47 -26.02 2.45
CA VAL A 44 7.42 -26.17 3.55
C VAL A 44 6.52 -26.38 4.77
N ALA A 45 6.61 -27.57 5.38
CA ALA A 45 5.85 -27.87 6.58
C ALA A 45 6.22 -26.86 7.68
N ALA A 46 5.25 -26.02 8.06
CA ALA A 46 5.43 -25.00 9.09
C ALA A 46 5.24 -25.62 10.48
N PRO A 47 6.15 -25.35 11.45
CA PRO A 47 5.97 -25.77 12.82
C PRO A 47 4.79 -25.02 13.45
N ALA A 48 3.97 -25.74 14.24
CA ALA A 48 2.85 -25.28 15.07
C ALA A 48 2.03 -24.10 14.51
N SER A 49 0.92 -24.42 13.83
CA SER A 49 -0.08 -23.49 13.30
C SER A 49 -0.48 -22.39 14.29
N GLU A 50 0.16 -21.23 14.21
CA GLU A 50 -0.48 -19.97 14.57
C GLU A 50 -1.63 -19.80 13.57
N GLN A 51 -2.87 -19.96 14.02
CA GLN A 51 -4.03 -19.75 13.16
C GLN A 51 -3.95 -18.32 12.63
N HIS A 52 -3.94 -18.14 11.32
CA HIS A 52 -3.98 -16.83 10.71
C HIS A 52 -5.38 -16.59 10.13
N GLU A 53 -5.99 -15.45 10.45
CA GLU A 53 -7.28 -15.02 9.93
C GLU A 53 -7.06 -14.12 8.71
N LYS A 54 -7.83 -14.37 7.63
CA LYS A 54 -7.87 -13.47 6.46
C LYS A 54 -8.88 -12.37 6.72
N VAL A 55 -8.42 -11.12 6.76
CA VAL A 55 -9.25 -9.93 6.96
C VAL A 55 -9.25 -9.09 5.69
N THR A 56 -10.42 -8.64 5.28
CA THR A 56 -10.56 -7.66 4.19
C THR A 56 -10.30 -6.28 4.75
N MET A 57 -9.25 -5.62 4.26
CA MET A 57 -8.87 -4.26 4.60
C MET A 57 -9.20 -3.32 3.45
N VAL A 58 -9.73 -2.15 3.75
CA VAL A 58 -10.03 -1.12 2.75
C VAL A 58 -8.99 -0.02 2.88
N ILE A 59 -8.24 0.20 1.79
CA ILE A 59 -7.08 1.09 1.74
C ILE A 59 -7.42 2.30 0.87
N ALA A 60 -7.13 3.49 1.36
CA ALA A 60 -7.28 4.73 0.62
C ALA A 60 -6.17 4.90 -0.40
N ARG A 61 -6.54 5.44 -1.56
CA ARG A 61 -5.64 5.70 -2.67
C ARG A 61 -5.88 7.13 -3.17
N ASP A 62 -4.93 8.02 -2.91
CA ASP A 62 -5.09 9.45 -3.16
C ASP A 62 -4.95 9.82 -4.64
N ASP A 63 -4.11 9.11 -5.39
CA ASP A 63 -3.89 9.35 -6.82
C ASP A 63 -5.15 9.14 -7.66
N THR A 64 -5.99 8.17 -7.30
CA THR A 64 -7.28 7.92 -7.97
C THR A 64 -8.50 8.32 -7.15
N SER A 65 -8.32 8.84 -5.92
CA SER A 65 -9.42 9.18 -5.00
C SER A 65 -10.42 8.03 -4.80
N THR A 66 -9.93 6.79 -4.71
CA THR A 66 -10.75 5.58 -4.58
C THR A 66 -10.35 4.75 -3.36
N LEU A 67 -11.27 3.90 -2.90
CA LEU A 67 -11.00 2.90 -1.88
C LEU A 67 -10.75 1.53 -2.53
N HIS A 68 -9.67 0.86 -2.15
CA HIS A 68 -9.30 -0.46 -2.67
C HIS A 68 -9.34 -1.52 -1.56
N SER A 69 -10.06 -2.62 -1.81
CA SER A 69 -10.12 -3.74 -0.88
C SER A 69 -8.95 -4.70 -1.10
N GLN A 70 -8.13 -4.89 -0.07
CA GLN A 70 -7.01 -5.82 -0.05
C GLN A 70 -7.19 -6.86 1.05
N TYR A 71 -6.79 -8.10 0.78
CA TYR A 71 -6.77 -9.16 1.79
C TYR A 71 -5.44 -9.15 2.52
N ILE A 72 -5.49 -9.08 3.84
CA ILE A 72 -4.32 -9.25 4.71
C ILE A 72 -4.50 -10.48 5.59
N SER A 73 -3.39 -11.12 5.93
CA SER A 73 -3.35 -12.27 6.83
C SER A 73 -2.80 -11.77 8.17
N ILE A 74 -3.60 -11.85 9.22
CA ILE A 74 -3.19 -11.48 10.59
C ILE A 74 -3.21 -12.73 11.48
N PRO A 75 -2.43 -12.77 12.56
CA PRO A 75 -2.60 -13.79 13.59
C PRO A 75 -4.03 -13.78 14.13
N ALA A 76 -4.61 -14.96 14.34
CA ALA A 76 -5.96 -15.09 14.89
C ALA A 76 -5.91 -14.85 16.39
N PHE A 77 -6.26 -13.63 16.81
CA PHE A 77 -6.37 -13.27 18.21
C PHE A 77 -7.75 -13.67 18.76
N THR A 78 -7.77 -14.31 19.93
CA THR A 78 -9.02 -14.61 20.64
C THR A 78 -9.65 -13.35 21.23
N ASN A 79 -8.84 -12.33 21.55
CA ASN A 79 -9.32 -11.05 22.04
C ASN A 79 -9.66 -10.12 20.85
N PRO A 80 -10.94 -9.70 20.70
CA PRO A 80 -11.34 -8.82 19.60
C PRO A 80 -10.64 -7.45 19.64
N GLN A 81 -10.24 -6.98 20.83
CA GLN A 81 -9.53 -5.72 20.99
C GLN A 81 -8.12 -5.79 20.40
N GLN A 82 -7.36 -6.83 20.77
CA GLN A 82 -6.01 -7.08 20.22
C GLN A 82 -6.06 -7.30 18.70
N ARG A 83 -7.10 -7.99 18.22
CA ARG A 83 -7.35 -8.16 16.79
C ARG A 83 -7.53 -6.81 16.09
N ALA A 84 -8.35 -5.91 16.65
CA ALA A 84 -8.59 -4.60 16.08
C ALA A 84 -7.33 -3.73 16.08
N GLU A 85 -6.57 -3.76 17.17
CA GLU A 85 -5.29 -3.07 17.29
C GLU A 85 -4.29 -3.54 16.24
N GLU A 86 -4.13 -4.85 16.05
CA GLU A 86 -3.20 -5.39 15.05
C GLU A 86 -3.64 -5.06 13.62
N ILE A 87 -4.94 -5.12 13.31
CA ILE A 87 -5.47 -4.70 12.00
C ILE A 87 -5.10 -3.25 11.72
N LEU A 88 -5.30 -2.37 12.69
CA LEU A 88 -5.03 -0.95 12.54
C LEU A 88 -3.52 -0.66 12.48
N ARG A 89 -2.70 -1.41 13.23
CA ARG A 89 -1.24 -1.35 13.16
C ARG A 89 -0.71 -1.75 11.78
N GLN A 90 -1.27 -2.81 11.19
CA GLN A 90 -0.93 -3.23 9.83
C GLN A 90 -1.33 -2.18 8.79
N LEU A 91 -2.52 -1.57 8.94
CA LEU A 91 -2.96 -0.48 8.08
C LEU A 91 -1.99 0.72 8.14
N LEU A 92 -1.61 1.12 9.35
CA LEU A 92 -0.67 2.22 9.56
C LEU A 92 0.69 1.92 8.94
N ASN A 93 1.19 0.68 9.06
CA ASN A 93 2.44 0.26 8.42
C ASN A 93 2.37 0.39 6.89
N ILE A 94 1.26 0.01 6.27
CA ILE A 94 1.05 0.18 4.82
C ILE A 94 1.10 1.67 4.43
N TYR A 95 0.52 2.55 5.26
CA TYR A 95 0.54 3.98 4.97
C TYR A 95 1.87 4.68 5.26
N GLN A 96 2.72 4.10 6.10
CA GLN A 96 4.08 4.61 6.35
C GLN A 96 5.11 4.13 5.32
N GLN A 97 4.76 3.17 4.47
CA GLN A 97 5.66 2.72 3.40
C GLN A 97 5.92 3.83 2.38
N LYS A 98 7.16 3.87 1.87
CA LYS A 98 7.61 4.90 0.91
C LYS A 98 6.77 4.93 -0.37
N ASP A 99 6.25 3.78 -0.79
CA ASP A 99 5.45 3.62 -2.02
C ASP A 99 3.94 3.70 -1.74
N SER A 100 3.55 4.17 -0.54
CA SER A 100 2.14 4.29 -0.20
C SER A 100 1.45 5.37 -1.04
N LEU A 101 0.28 5.02 -1.56
CA LEU A 101 -0.60 5.95 -2.31
C LEU A 101 -1.44 6.82 -1.37
N HIS A 102 -1.25 6.69 -0.06
CA HIS A 102 -1.78 7.57 0.98
C HIS A 102 -0.73 7.67 2.10
N PRO A 103 0.34 8.47 1.88
CA PRO A 103 1.48 8.51 2.78
C PRO A 103 1.10 9.18 4.11
N LEU A 104 1.35 8.47 5.20
CA LEU A 104 1.24 9.00 6.56
C LEU A 104 2.62 9.33 7.13
N ALA A 105 2.64 10.26 8.09
CA ALA A 105 3.87 10.61 8.79
C ALA A 105 4.45 9.36 9.50
N ALA A 106 5.76 9.15 9.43
CA ALA A 106 6.42 8.03 10.10
C ALA A 106 6.27 8.07 11.64
N THR A 107 5.97 9.25 12.19
CA THR A 107 5.69 9.45 13.61
C THR A 107 4.22 9.21 13.96
N ALA A 108 3.33 8.95 13.00
CA ALA A 108 1.92 8.66 13.26
C ALA A 108 1.77 7.30 13.93
N GLU A 109 1.02 7.25 15.02
CA GLU A 109 0.90 6.05 15.85
C GLU A 109 -0.52 5.89 16.41
N ILE A 110 -0.94 4.63 16.53
CA ILE A 110 -2.16 4.21 17.22
C ILE A 110 -1.73 3.67 18.57
N ARG A 111 -2.18 4.33 19.64
CA ARG A 111 -1.75 4.04 21.02
C ARG A 111 -2.53 2.87 21.60
N ASP A 112 -3.85 2.92 21.47
CA ASP A 112 -4.74 1.91 22.02
C ASP A 112 -6.06 1.92 21.25
N VAL A 113 -6.78 0.81 21.32
CA VAL A 113 -8.08 0.62 20.67
C VAL A 113 -9.02 0.02 21.69
N TYR A 114 -10.09 0.73 22.03
CA TYR A 114 -11.08 0.28 23.00
C TYR A 114 -12.39 -0.10 22.30
N LEU A 115 -12.87 -1.32 22.55
CA LEU A 115 -14.18 -1.79 22.11
C LEU A 115 -15.15 -1.64 23.29
N VAL A 116 -16.02 -0.63 23.24
CA VAL A 116 -16.79 -0.18 24.41
C VAL A 116 -18.19 -0.80 24.46
N ASP A 117 -18.77 -1.13 23.29
CA ASP A 117 -20.09 -1.76 23.15
C ASP A 117 -20.19 -2.41 21.76
N PRO A 118 -21.16 -3.32 21.49
CA PRO A 118 -21.28 -3.95 20.18
C PRO A 118 -21.55 -2.91 19.09
N GLY A 119 -20.49 -2.53 18.37
CA GLY A 119 -20.52 -1.56 17.28
C GLY A 119 -19.78 -0.25 17.53
N MET A 120 -19.20 -0.02 18.73
CA MET A 120 -18.39 1.18 19.01
C MET A 120 -16.94 0.82 19.28
N ALA A 121 -16.04 1.38 18.47
CA ALA A 121 -14.61 1.34 18.66
C ALA A 121 -14.09 2.76 18.89
N VAL A 122 -13.37 2.97 19.99
CA VAL A 122 -12.66 4.21 20.29
C VAL A 122 -11.18 3.96 20.02
N ILE A 123 -10.57 4.79 19.18
CA ILE A 123 -9.18 4.63 18.75
C ILE A 123 -8.38 5.81 19.33
N ASP A 124 -7.43 5.52 20.22
CA ASP A 124 -6.48 6.52 20.72
C ASP A 124 -5.32 6.66 19.73
N VAL A 125 -5.10 7.88 19.26
CA VAL A 125 -4.11 8.22 18.23
C VAL A 125 -3.24 9.39 18.71
N ASN A 126 -2.01 9.44 18.22
CA ASN A 126 -1.14 10.58 18.52
C ASN A 126 -1.41 11.79 17.60
N SER A 127 -0.91 12.96 17.99
CA SER A 127 -1.10 14.20 17.23
C SER A 127 -0.46 14.13 15.84
N ALA A 128 0.63 13.39 15.67
CA ALA A 128 1.30 13.23 14.38
C ALA A 128 0.41 12.56 13.31
N LEU A 129 -0.54 11.72 13.72
CA LEU A 129 -1.56 11.19 12.81
C LEU A 129 -2.48 12.32 12.33
N VAL A 130 -2.95 13.18 13.24
CA VAL A 130 -3.84 14.30 12.91
C VAL A 130 -3.15 15.34 12.03
N ASP A 131 -1.92 15.72 12.38
CA ASP A 131 -1.12 16.70 11.65
C ASP A 131 -0.70 16.20 10.26
N GLY A 132 -0.51 14.88 10.12
CA GLY A 132 -0.11 14.24 8.87
C GLY A 132 -1.27 13.92 7.92
N GLN A 133 -2.52 14.02 8.38
CA GLN A 133 -3.70 13.77 7.55
C GLN A 133 -3.96 14.97 6.64
N THR A 134 -3.92 14.74 5.32
CA THR A 134 -4.28 15.77 4.34
C THR A 134 -5.79 15.80 4.16
N SER A 135 -6.54 16.02 5.24
CA SER A 135 -7.98 16.26 5.13
C SER A 135 -8.17 17.70 4.68
N GLY A 136 -8.56 17.89 3.41
CA GLY A 136 -8.78 19.20 2.77
C GLY A 136 -9.99 19.98 3.28
N ILE A 137 -10.55 19.60 4.43
CA ILE A 137 -11.61 20.35 5.10
C ILE A 137 -10.99 20.84 6.40
N LEU A 138 -10.95 22.17 6.55
CA LEU A 138 -10.49 22.92 7.72
C LEU A 138 -10.58 22.08 8.99
N ALA A 139 -9.50 22.06 9.78
CA ALA A 139 -9.49 21.50 11.13
C ALA A 139 -10.75 21.96 11.87
N GLU A 140 -11.76 21.10 11.93
CA GLU A 140 -12.92 21.34 12.77
C GLU A 140 -12.34 21.30 14.18
N GLU A 141 -12.29 22.46 14.82
CA GLU A 141 -11.79 22.59 16.17
C GLU A 141 -12.50 21.55 17.04
N MET A 142 -11.75 20.52 17.46
CA MET A 142 -12.18 19.64 18.54
C MET A 142 -12.19 20.49 19.81
N THR A 143 -13.30 21.20 20.04
CA THR A 143 -13.59 21.76 21.35
C THR A 143 -13.87 20.61 22.31
N LEU A 144 -12.99 20.49 23.31
CA LEU A 144 -13.14 19.65 24.50
C LEU A 144 -14.39 20.02 25.31
#